data_AF-A0A7W0Y3E6-F1
#
_entry.id   AF-A0A7W0Y3E6-F1
#
_cell.length_a   1.000
_cell.length_b   1.000
_cell.length_c   1.000
_cell.angle_alpha   90.00
_cell.angle_beta   90.00
_cell.angle_gamma   90.00
#
_symmetry.space_group_name_H-M   'P 1'
#
loop_
_entity.id
_entity.type
_entity.pdbx_description
1 polymer ?
#
loop_
_entity_poly.entity_id
_entity_poly.type
_entity_poly.pdbx_seq_one_letter_code
_entity_poly.pdbx_strand_id
1 'polypeptide(L)'
;MRSLSLLLLVPALLVPSRPAEACSAPQCWPGAFIPGDATTIPSNAPGLYWRPTRGNVAADPSSVKLSTVAAPGTALPFTATALPNGDYVLVPDAPLVEGTSYVLEDLALCGGTAGPRVTFTAGPSAPLPTSLGGIATDPHGMRGDVELATTAGSCSVPVDVTMFGIELAPSADATPWMALFVFETLVDDQPWTPQKSINVENGPGESWRGRGRDLLFRTCTANPNVYFQGLSPGGHQLAFRASLPNAQAVATPDMLIELMCDPVTDPDPVDDDDSSAGCASTKAPSSALILLGFAVVLRRRRR
;
A
#
# COMPACT_ATOMS: atom_id res chain seq x y z
N MET A 1 36.13 -51.33 -40.10
CA MET A 1 36.19 -50.41 -38.94
C MET A 1 34.82 -49.76 -38.81
N ARG A 2 34.05 -50.11 -37.77
CA ARG A 2 32.69 -49.63 -37.52
C ARG A 2 32.73 -48.64 -36.35
N SER A 3 32.47 -47.36 -36.62
CA SER A 3 32.35 -46.32 -35.58
C SER A 3 30.91 -46.29 -35.06
N LEU A 4 30.77 -46.49 -33.75
CA LEU A 4 29.52 -46.38 -33.01
C LEU A 4 29.33 -44.92 -32.58
N SER A 5 28.36 -44.21 -33.16
CA SER A 5 27.98 -42.86 -32.74
C SER A 5 26.99 -42.92 -31.58
N LEU A 6 27.39 -42.39 -30.42
CA LEU A 6 26.57 -42.30 -29.22
C LEU A 6 25.72 -41.02 -29.28
N LEU A 7 24.40 -41.16 -29.53
CA LEU A 7 23.44 -40.05 -29.38
C LEU A 7 23.17 -39.80 -27.89
N LEU A 8 23.61 -38.66 -27.37
CA LEU A 8 23.15 -38.12 -26.09
C LEU A 8 21.78 -37.47 -26.28
N LEU A 9 20.72 -38.13 -25.78
CA LEU A 9 19.42 -37.50 -25.58
C LEU A 9 19.51 -36.51 -24.41
N VAL A 10 19.33 -35.22 -24.69
CA VAL A 10 19.11 -34.20 -23.67
C VAL A 10 17.62 -34.22 -23.30
N PRO A 11 17.22 -34.59 -22.07
CA PRO A 11 15.83 -34.50 -21.66
C PRO A 11 15.42 -33.03 -21.58
N ALA A 12 14.46 -32.64 -22.42
CA ALA A 12 13.82 -31.33 -22.33
C ALA A 12 13.09 -31.23 -20.98
N LEU A 13 13.63 -30.41 -20.08
CA LEU A 13 12.97 -30.04 -18.84
C LEU A 13 11.74 -29.22 -19.19
N LEU A 14 10.58 -29.88 -19.25
CA LEU A 14 9.27 -29.24 -19.30
C LEU A 14 9.06 -28.50 -17.99
N VAL A 15 9.40 -27.21 -17.95
CA VAL A 15 9.02 -26.32 -16.86
C VAL A 15 7.49 -26.17 -16.94
N PRO A 16 6.73 -26.62 -15.93
CA PRO A 16 5.29 -26.45 -15.95
C PRO A 16 4.98 -24.95 -16.00
N SER A 17 4.26 -24.51 -17.04
CA SER A 17 3.73 -23.16 -17.11
C SER A 17 2.86 -22.93 -15.88
N ARG A 18 3.21 -21.93 -15.06
CA ARG A 18 2.36 -21.54 -13.93
C ARG A 18 0.97 -21.20 -14.49
N PRO A 19 -0.12 -21.70 -13.88
CA PRO A 19 -1.47 -21.32 -14.31
C PRO A 19 -1.56 -19.80 -14.33
N ALA A 20 -2.09 -19.24 -15.41
CA ALA A 20 -2.41 -17.82 -15.46
C ALA A 20 -3.49 -17.57 -14.41
N GLU A 21 -3.14 -16.91 -13.31
CA GLU A 21 -4.10 -16.40 -12.34
C GLU A 21 -4.89 -15.28 -13.03
N ALA A 22 -6.08 -15.60 -13.50
CA ALA A 22 -7.01 -14.63 -14.03
C ALA A 22 -7.40 -13.65 -12.92
N CYS A 23 -7.35 -12.36 -13.24
CA CYS A 23 -7.66 -11.31 -12.28
C CYS A 23 -9.15 -11.23 -12.01
N SER A 24 -9.57 -11.85 -10.91
CA SER A 24 -10.91 -11.70 -10.37
C SER A 24 -10.88 -10.77 -9.17
N ALA A 25 -11.80 -9.81 -9.15
CA ALA A 25 -12.06 -9.01 -7.97
C ALA A 25 -12.50 -9.95 -6.82
N PRO A 26 -12.09 -9.68 -5.57
CA PRO A 26 -12.58 -10.44 -4.44
C PRO A 26 -14.10 -10.26 -4.32
N GLN A 27 -14.79 -11.28 -3.81
CA GLN A 27 -16.23 -11.19 -3.53
C GLN A 27 -16.54 -10.06 -2.54
N CYS A 28 -15.59 -9.77 -1.65
CA CYS A 28 -15.71 -8.83 -0.56
C CYS A 28 -14.47 -7.96 -0.50
N TRP A 29 -14.67 -6.65 -0.39
CA TRP A 29 -13.63 -5.70 -0.05
C TRP A 29 -13.67 -5.43 1.45
N PRO A 30 -12.52 -5.51 2.14
CA PRO A 30 -12.48 -5.36 3.58
C PRO A 30 -12.96 -3.97 4.00
N GLY A 31 -13.79 -3.91 5.03
CA GLY A 31 -14.08 -2.66 5.72
C GLY A 31 -12.88 -2.16 6.52
N ALA A 32 -12.95 -0.93 7.01
CA ALA A 32 -11.92 -0.35 7.84
C ALA A 32 -12.50 0.64 8.85
N PHE A 33 -11.80 0.82 9.96
CA PHE A 33 -12.06 1.87 10.94
C PHE A 33 -10.88 2.84 11.03
N ILE A 34 -11.19 4.10 11.33
CA ILE A 34 -10.21 5.06 11.85
C ILE A 34 -10.73 5.56 13.21
N PRO A 35 -9.96 5.41 14.30
CA PRO A 35 -8.56 5.02 14.29
C PRO A 35 -8.36 3.49 14.13
N GLY A 36 -7.13 3.09 13.80
CA GLY A 36 -6.74 1.68 13.70
C GLY A 36 -6.55 1.01 15.07
N ASP A 37 -6.26 -0.28 15.05
CA ASP A 37 -6.08 -1.08 16.28
C ASP A 37 -4.87 -0.63 17.12
N ALA A 38 -4.99 -0.76 18.43
CA ALA A 38 -4.00 -0.41 19.45
C ALA A 38 -3.48 1.04 19.40
N THR A 39 -4.30 1.99 18.91
CA THR A 39 -3.92 3.41 18.83
C THR A 39 -4.44 4.23 20.02
N THR A 40 -3.85 5.41 20.23
CA THR A 40 -4.36 6.42 21.18
C THR A 40 -4.84 7.65 20.40
N ILE A 41 -6.02 8.16 20.76
CA ILE A 41 -6.62 9.35 20.15
C ILE A 41 -7.03 10.36 21.22
N PRO A 42 -7.18 11.65 20.91
CA PRO A 42 -7.66 12.62 21.90
C PRO A 42 -9.08 12.28 22.39
N SER A 43 -9.35 12.45 23.68
CA SER A 43 -10.68 12.20 24.26
C SER A 43 -11.78 13.11 23.71
N ASN A 44 -11.40 14.26 23.16
CA ASN A 44 -12.28 15.20 22.48
C ASN A 44 -12.35 14.97 20.95
N ALA A 45 -12.10 13.74 20.47
CA ALA A 45 -12.23 13.40 19.07
C ALA A 45 -13.64 13.74 18.53
N PRO A 46 -13.76 14.47 17.40
CA PRO A 46 -15.05 14.91 16.86
C PRO A 46 -15.88 13.78 16.24
N GLY A 47 -15.24 12.66 15.92
CA GLY A 47 -15.87 11.46 15.41
C GLY A 47 -14.85 10.40 15.04
N LEU A 48 -15.37 9.23 14.67
CA LEU A 48 -14.63 8.07 14.19
C LEU A 48 -15.03 7.84 12.72
N TYR A 49 -14.15 7.25 11.91
CA TYR A 49 -14.44 6.92 10.52
C TYR A 49 -14.75 5.44 10.39
N TRP A 50 -15.72 5.11 9.54
CA TRP A 50 -16.01 3.73 9.17
C TRP A 50 -16.18 3.61 7.65
N ARG A 51 -15.37 2.75 7.05
CA ARG A 51 -15.62 2.19 5.72
C ARG A 51 -16.28 0.83 5.92
N PRO A 52 -17.55 0.65 5.50
CA PRO A 52 -18.21 -0.64 5.54
C PRO A 52 -17.47 -1.67 4.69
N THR A 53 -17.56 -2.94 5.07
CA THR A 53 -17.19 -4.04 4.17
C THR A 53 -18.07 -3.98 2.93
N ARG A 54 -17.48 -3.95 1.73
CA ARG A 54 -18.20 -3.81 0.46
C ARG A 54 -18.28 -5.16 -0.25
N GLY A 55 -19.31 -5.35 -1.08
CA GLY A 55 -19.56 -6.59 -1.80
C GLY A 55 -21.04 -6.73 -2.11
N ASN A 56 -21.60 -7.89 -1.83
CA ASN A 56 -23.02 -8.17 -2.03
C ASN A 56 -23.92 -7.78 -0.83
N VAL A 57 -23.40 -6.99 0.12
CA VAL A 57 -24.11 -6.58 1.34
C VAL A 57 -24.19 -5.05 1.37
N ALA A 58 -25.37 -4.51 1.64
CA ALA A 58 -25.55 -3.08 1.83
C ALA A 58 -24.99 -2.67 3.21
N ALA A 59 -24.38 -1.49 3.27
CA ALA A 59 -23.89 -0.94 4.53
C ALA A 59 -25.07 -0.62 5.47
N ASP A 60 -24.97 -1.08 6.72
CA ASP A 60 -25.96 -0.82 7.76
C ASP A 60 -25.25 -0.36 9.04
N PRO A 61 -25.32 0.93 9.41
CA PRO A 61 -24.69 1.44 10.62
C PRO A 61 -25.14 0.76 11.92
N SER A 62 -26.30 0.11 11.94
CA SER A 62 -26.76 -0.63 13.13
C SER A 62 -25.95 -1.92 13.38
N SER A 63 -25.17 -2.37 12.40
CA SER A 63 -24.22 -3.47 12.56
C SER A 63 -22.93 -3.06 13.27
N VAL A 64 -22.69 -1.76 13.43
CA VAL A 64 -21.49 -1.25 14.12
C VAL A 64 -21.76 -1.10 15.61
N LYS A 65 -20.82 -1.56 16.43
CA LYS A 65 -20.87 -1.47 17.89
C LYS A 65 -19.65 -0.72 18.42
N LEU A 66 -19.91 0.34 19.18
CA LEU A 66 -18.92 0.96 20.06
C LEU A 66 -19.15 0.47 21.49
N SER A 67 -18.10 0.07 22.21
CA SER A 67 -18.19 -0.34 23.62
C SER A 67 -16.86 -0.07 24.34
N THR A 68 -16.82 -0.20 25.66
CA THR A 68 -15.56 -0.18 26.40
C THR A 68 -14.96 -1.58 26.48
N VAL A 69 -13.63 -1.70 26.56
CA VAL A 69 -12.96 -2.99 26.78
C VAL A 69 -13.38 -3.64 28.10
N ALA A 70 -13.70 -2.82 29.12
CA ALA A 70 -14.16 -3.31 30.42
C ALA A 70 -15.60 -3.85 30.39
N ALA A 71 -16.43 -3.42 29.43
CA ALA A 71 -17.83 -3.82 29.29
C ALA A 71 -18.21 -4.03 27.80
N PRO A 72 -17.62 -5.03 27.11
CA PRO A 72 -17.84 -5.24 25.68
C PRO A 72 -19.27 -5.67 25.33
N GLY A 73 -20.05 -6.12 26.33
CA GLY A 73 -21.47 -6.42 26.17
C GLY A 73 -22.35 -5.18 26.01
N THR A 74 -21.92 -4.03 26.55
CA THR A 74 -22.73 -2.81 26.63
C THR A 74 -22.36 -1.86 25.51
N ALA A 75 -23.25 -1.70 24.54
CA ALA A 75 -23.06 -0.74 23.46
C ALA A 75 -23.17 0.70 23.98
N LEU A 76 -22.24 1.55 23.56
CA LEU A 76 -22.31 2.99 23.71
C LEU A 76 -23.02 3.57 22.48
N PRO A 77 -23.97 4.51 22.67
CA PRO A 77 -24.71 5.08 21.57
C PRO A 77 -23.84 6.06 20.77
N PHE A 78 -24.09 6.12 19.46
CA PHE A 78 -23.46 7.04 18.52
C PHE A 78 -24.42 7.36 17.38
N THR A 79 -24.21 8.49 16.73
CA THR A 79 -24.89 8.89 15.50
C THR A 79 -24.01 8.59 14.29
N ALA A 80 -24.54 7.90 13.28
CA ALA A 80 -23.85 7.62 12.03
C ALA A 80 -24.34 8.53 10.90
N THR A 81 -23.41 9.19 10.20
CA THR A 81 -23.71 10.03 9.03
C THR A 81 -23.00 9.49 7.81
N ALA A 82 -23.76 9.19 6.75
CA ALA A 82 -23.21 8.72 5.49
C ALA A 82 -22.47 9.85 4.75
N LEU A 83 -21.34 9.50 4.13
CA LEU A 83 -20.55 10.37 3.27
C LEU A 83 -20.85 10.08 1.79
N PRO A 84 -20.58 11.02 0.86
CA PRO A 84 -20.84 10.83 -0.57
C PRO A 84 -20.14 9.61 -1.20
N ASN A 85 -19.03 9.15 -0.61
CA ASN A 85 -18.27 7.99 -1.07
C ASN A 85 -18.77 6.64 -0.50
N GLY A 86 -19.89 6.65 0.24
CA GLY A 86 -20.48 5.46 0.87
C GLY A 86 -19.86 5.07 2.21
N ASP A 87 -18.87 5.82 2.70
CA ASP A 87 -18.31 5.64 4.03
C ASP A 87 -19.12 6.44 5.07
N TYR A 88 -18.77 6.34 6.35
CA TYR A 88 -19.54 6.93 7.44
C TYR A 88 -18.66 7.65 8.45
N VAL A 89 -19.21 8.71 9.02
CA VAL A 89 -18.73 9.33 10.25
C VAL A 89 -19.58 8.85 11.42
N LEU A 90 -18.95 8.32 12.45
CA LEU A 90 -19.58 7.87 13.69
C LEU A 90 -19.26 8.87 14.80
N VAL A 91 -20.27 9.52 15.36
CA VAL A 91 -20.11 10.49 16.45
C VAL A 91 -20.66 9.89 17.73
N PRO A 92 -19.82 9.54 18.73
CA PRO A 92 -20.31 9.10 20.03
C PRO A 92 -21.25 10.15 20.63
N ASP A 93 -22.39 9.73 21.17
CA ASP A 93 -23.38 10.66 21.73
C ASP A 93 -22.89 11.31 23.05
N ALA A 94 -21.92 10.67 23.70
CA ALA A 94 -21.18 11.20 24.84
C ALA A 94 -19.68 11.28 24.51
N PRO A 95 -18.95 12.30 25.03
CA PRO A 95 -17.51 12.39 24.85
C PRO A 95 -16.77 11.13 25.33
N LEU A 96 -15.66 10.81 24.69
CA LEU A 96 -14.79 9.73 25.13
C LEU A 96 -14.15 10.12 26.47
N VAL A 97 -13.96 9.13 27.35
CA VAL A 97 -13.40 9.32 28.68
C VAL A 97 -11.91 9.05 28.62
N GLU A 98 -11.10 10.04 28.97
CA GLU A 98 -9.64 9.92 29.03
C GLU A 98 -9.21 8.71 29.88
N GLY A 99 -8.22 7.97 29.38
CA GLY A 99 -7.70 6.74 29.96
C GLY A 99 -8.55 5.49 29.68
N THR A 100 -9.71 5.62 29.03
CA THR A 100 -10.58 4.48 28.72
C THR A 100 -10.23 3.86 27.37
N SER A 101 -10.14 2.53 27.33
CA SER A 101 -10.02 1.77 26.09
C SER A 101 -11.39 1.34 25.57
N TYR A 102 -11.58 1.49 24.26
CA TYR A 102 -12.80 1.24 23.52
C TYR A 102 -12.60 0.17 22.46
N VAL A 103 -13.67 -0.55 22.14
CA VAL A 103 -13.74 -1.49 21.02
C VAL A 103 -14.77 -0.97 20.04
N LEU A 104 -14.38 -0.89 18.77
CA LEU A 104 -15.25 -0.61 17.64
C LEU A 104 -15.27 -1.85 16.73
N GLU A 105 -16.47 -2.36 16.46
CA GLU A 105 -16.66 -3.64 15.76
C GLU A 105 -17.77 -3.48 14.72
N ASP A 106 -17.51 -3.92 13.49
CA ASP A 106 -18.50 -4.08 12.42
C ASP A 106 -18.92 -5.55 12.37
N LEU A 107 -20.18 -5.81 12.74
CA LEU A 107 -20.75 -7.15 12.81
C LEU A 107 -21.28 -7.65 11.45
N ALA A 108 -21.17 -6.85 10.39
CA ALA A 108 -21.55 -7.29 9.05
C ALA A 108 -20.68 -8.47 8.60
N LEU A 109 -21.30 -9.41 7.88
CA LEU A 109 -20.61 -10.56 7.30
C LEU A 109 -20.64 -10.45 5.78
N CYS A 110 -19.47 -10.57 5.14
CA CYS A 110 -19.37 -10.70 3.69
C CYS A 110 -18.64 -12.00 3.34
N GLY A 111 -19.28 -12.90 2.61
CA GLY A 111 -18.70 -14.20 2.25
C GLY A 111 -18.27 -15.05 3.45
N GLY A 112 -18.89 -14.86 4.62
CA GLY A 112 -18.51 -15.51 5.88
C GLY A 112 -17.33 -14.85 6.62
N THR A 113 -16.76 -13.77 6.08
CA THR A 113 -15.73 -12.96 6.74
C THR A 113 -16.39 -11.87 7.57
N ALA A 114 -15.99 -11.74 8.83
CA ALA A 114 -16.45 -10.67 9.71
C ALA A 114 -15.89 -9.32 9.29
N GLY A 115 -16.64 -8.26 9.58
CA GLY A 115 -16.19 -6.88 9.40
C GLY A 115 -14.99 -6.54 10.28
N PRO A 116 -14.42 -5.33 10.09
CA PRO A 116 -13.30 -4.87 10.89
C PRO A 116 -13.63 -4.83 12.38
N ARG A 117 -12.61 -5.02 13.21
CA ARG A 117 -12.67 -4.83 14.67
C ARG A 117 -11.38 -4.18 15.13
N VAL A 118 -11.48 -3.10 15.89
CA VAL A 118 -10.32 -2.36 16.41
C VAL A 118 -10.52 -1.99 17.89
N THR A 119 -9.41 -1.92 18.62
CA THR A 119 -9.34 -1.38 19.96
C THR A 119 -8.55 -0.08 19.94
N PHE A 120 -9.00 0.96 20.62
CA PHE A 120 -8.25 2.21 20.77
C PHE A 120 -8.40 2.76 22.19
N THR A 121 -7.53 3.68 22.58
CA THR A 121 -7.59 4.34 23.88
C THR A 121 -7.81 5.84 23.70
N ALA A 122 -8.73 6.40 24.48
CA ALA A 122 -8.88 7.84 24.58
C ALA A 122 -7.77 8.39 25.49
N GLY A 123 -6.82 9.12 24.91
CA GLY A 123 -5.78 9.85 25.62
C GLY A 123 -6.24 11.24 26.06
N PRO A 124 -5.30 12.11 26.46
CA PRO A 124 -5.59 13.48 26.84
C PRO A 124 -6.28 14.26 25.73
N SER A 125 -7.17 15.17 26.10
CA SER A 125 -7.77 16.13 25.17
C SER A 125 -6.69 17.00 24.53
N ALA A 126 -6.83 17.29 23.24
CA ALA A 126 -5.90 18.13 22.48
C ALA A 126 -6.68 19.22 21.73
N PRO A 127 -6.11 20.42 21.51
CA PRO A 127 -6.72 21.38 20.59
C PRO A 127 -6.74 20.82 19.16
N LEU A 128 -7.74 21.23 18.35
CA LEU A 128 -7.74 20.90 16.93
C LEU A 128 -6.49 21.48 16.26
N PRO A 129 -5.84 20.72 15.36
CA PRO A 129 -4.62 21.18 14.71
C PRO A 129 -4.93 22.30 13.73
N THR A 130 -3.99 23.24 13.61
CA THR A 130 -4.09 24.36 12.66
C THR A 130 -3.09 24.22 11.51
N SER A 131 -2.11 23.34 11.65
CA SER A 131 -1.17 22.93 10.62
C SER A 131 -1.07 21.42 10.61
N LEU A 132 -0.79 20.83 9.45
CA LEU A 132 -0.49 19.40 9.34
C LEU A 132 1.00 19.11 9.54
N GLY A 133 1.87 20.11 9.37
CA GLY A 133 3.32 19.95 9.30
C GLY A 133 3.86 20.22 7.90
N GLY A 134 4.90 19.47 7.51
CA GLY A 134 5.56 19.59 6.20
C GLY A 134 5.74 18.23 5.51
N ILE A 135 6.35 18.25 4.33
CA ILE A 135 6.66 17.04 3.56
C ILE A 135 8.15 16.76 3.68
N ALA A 136 8.50 15.53 4.06
CA ALA A 136 9.84 14.98 3.97
C ALA A 136 9.94 14.12 2.70
N THR A 137 11.07 14.21 2.00
CA THR A 137 11.27 13.51 0.73
C THR A 137 12.66 12.92 0.65
N ASP A 138 12.80 11.91 -0.20
CA ASP A 138 14.11 11.55 -0.72
C ASP A 138 14.61 12.69 -1.64
N PRO A 139 15.91 13.01 -1.65
CA PRO A 139 16.42 14.20 -2.34
C PRO A 139 16.34 14.13 -3.87
N HIS A 140 16.13 12.95 -4.47
CA HIS A 140 16.13 12.76 -5.92
C HIS A 140 15.10 11.73 -6.36
N GLY A 141 14.51 11.94 -7.54
CA GLY A 141 13.72 10.92 -8.22
C GLY A 141 14.60 9.70 -8.55
N MET A 142 14.09 8.51 -8.29
CA MET A 142 14.78 7.25 -8.58
C MET A 142 14.12 6.57 -9.77
N ARG A 143 14.91 6.02 -10.69
CA ARG A 143 14.39 5.15 -11.74
C ARG A 143 14.27 3.71 -11.25
N GLY A 144 13.23 3.02 -11.65
CA GLY A 144 13.04 1.60 -11.36
C GLY A 144 11.67 1.09 -11.77
N ASP A 145 11.40 -0.19 -11.48
CA ASP A 145 10.13 -0.82 -11.81
C ASP A 145 9.12 -0.67 -10.68
N VAL A 146 7.88 -0.28 -11.03
CA VAL A 146 6.73 -0.27 -10.12
C VAL A 146 5.61 -1.12 -10.71
N GLU A 147 4.98 -1.93 -9.87
CA GLU A 147 3.76 -2.66 -10.22
C GLU A 147 2.58 -1.69 -10.33
N LEU A 148 1.98 -1.60 -11.53
CA LEU A 148 0.83 -0.75 -11.80
C LEU A 148 -0.35 -1.57 -12.29
N ALA A 149 -1.56 -1.16 -11.90
CA ALA A 149 -2.81 -1.74 -12.37
C ALA A 149 -2.89 -1.72 -13.92
N THR A 150 -3.24 -2.86 -14.52
CA THR A 150 -3.22 -3.07 -15.98
C THR A 150 -4.48 -3.75 -16.49
N THR A 151 -4.83 -3.48 -17.74
CA THR A 151 -5.94 -4.12 -18.46
C THR A 151 -5.49 -5.33 -19.30
N ALA A 152 -4.20 -5.66 -19.31
CA ALA A 152 -3.60 -6.72 -20.14
C ALA A 152 -3.87 -8.16 -19.64
N GLY A 153 -4.96 -8.41 -18.92
CA GLY A 153 -5.34 -9.73 -18.40
C GLY A 153 -4.61 -10.16 -17.12
N SER A 154 -3.56 -9.45 -16.69
CA SER A 154 -2.97 -9.53 -15.35
C SER A 154 -3.48 -8.39 -14.45
N CYS A 155 -3.20 -8.44 -13.15
CA CYS A 155 -3.81 -7.53 -12.18
C CYS A 155 -2.92 -6.31 -11.98
N SER A 156 -1.64 -6.50 -12.24
CA SER A 156 -0.60 -5.51 -12.32
C SER A 156 0.42 -5.92 -13.39
N VAL A 157 1.25 -4.97 -13.80
CA VAL A 157 2.43 -5.20 -14.63
C VAL A 157 3.57 -4.34 -14.08
N PRO A 158 4.82 -4.82 -14.07
CA PRO A 158 5.97 -3.97 -13.77
C PRO A 158 6.14 -2.94 -14.89
N VAL A 159 6.38 -1.68 -14.50
CA VAL A 159 6.59 -0.57 -15.43
C VAL A 159 7.80 0.23 -14.99
N ASP A 160 8.71 0.45 -15.93
CA ASP A 160 9.85 1.36 -15.76
C ASP A 160 9.35 2.79 -15.60
N VAL A 161 9.61 3.34 -14.42
CA VAL A 161 9.15 4.66 -13.99
C VAL A 161 10.30 5.45 -13.38
N THR A 162 10.16 6.77 -13.38
CA THR A 162 10.85 7.61 -12.40
C THR A 162 9.88 7.84 -11.25
N MET A 163 10.32 7.58 -10.03
CA MET A 163 9.50 7.61 -8.83
C MET A 163 10.08 8.51 -7.74
N PHE A 164 9.21 9.04 -6.90
CA PHE A 164 9.56 9.98 -5.84
C PHE A 164 8.73 9.66 -4.59
N GLY A 165 9.42 9.28 -3.51
CA GLY A 165 8.78 8.95 -2.23
C GLY A 165 8.54 10.21 -1.40
N ILE A 166 7.35 10.31 -0.80
CA ILE A 166 7.00 11.39 0.12
C ILE A 166 6.48 10.84 1.45
N GLU A 167 6.79 11.54 2.52
CA GLU A 167 6.31 11.23 3.87
C GLU A 167 5.93 12.52 4.60
N LEU A 168 4.83 12.49 5.33
CA LEU A 168 4.40 13.59 6.17
C LEU A 168 5.33 13.70 7.39
N ALA A 169 5.89 14.88 7.60
CA ALA A 169 6.54 15.28 8.84
C ALA A 169 5.53 16.08 9.67
N PRO A 170 4.79 15.45 10.61
CA PRO A 170 3.68 16.10 11.29
C PRO A 170 4.16 17.22 12.21
N SER A 171 3.36 18.28 12.32
CA SER A 171 3.56 19.30 13.35
C SER A 171 3.25 18.77 14.75
N ALA A 172 3.73 19.48 15.77
CA ALA A 172 3.49 19.10 17.17
C ALA A 172 1.98 19.11 17.53
N ASP A 173 1.20 20.04 16.97
CA ASP A 173 -0.25 20.12 17.17
C ASP A 173 -1.02 19.04 16.39
N ALA A 174 -0.51 18.58 15.24
CA ALA A 174 -1.10 17.49 14.46
C ALA A 174 -0.82 16.09 15.04
N THR A 175 0.31 15.93 15.73
CA THR A 175 0.79 14.62 16.22
C THR A 175 -0.25 13.83 17.03
N PRO A 176 -0.99 14.41 18.00
CA PRO A 176 -2.03 13.69 18.74
C PRO A 176 -3.16 13.16 17.85
N TRP A 177 -3.39 13.77 16.69
CA TRP A 177 -4.50 13.50 15.78
C TRP A 177 -4.15 12.54 14.65
N MET A 178 -2.88 12.15 14.52
CA MET A 178 -2.38 11.32 13.42
C MET A 178 -3.15 10.01 13.24
N ALA A 179 -3.56 9.38 14.34
CA ALA A 179 -4.35 8.16 14.29
C ALA A 179 -5.77 8.35 13.73
N LEU A 180 -6.31 9.59 13.73
CA LEU A 180 -7.68 9.93 13.30
C LEU A 180 -7.78 10.55 11.90
N PHE A 181 -6.69 11.08 11.35
CA PHE A 181 -6.75 11.77 10.06
C PHE A 181 -7.06 10.85 8.88
N VAL A 182 -7.98 11.27 8.02
CA VAL A 182 -8.11 10.72 6.67
C VAL A 182 -7.21 11.54 5.76
N PHE A 183 -6.08 10.97 5.34
CA PHE A 183 -5.10 11.64 4.50
C PHE A 183 -5.44 11.55 3.01
N GLU A 184 -4.94 12.51 2.27
CA GLU A 184 -5.00 12.56 0.83
C GLU A 184 -3.74 13.25 0.32
N THR A 185 -3.14 12.67 -0.70
CA THR A 185 -2.04 13.31 -1.44
C THR A 185 -2.66 14.14 -2.54
N LEU A 186 -2.29 15.41 -2.61
CA LEU A 186 -2.67 16.32 -3.68
C LEU A 186 -1.47 16.59 -4.58
N VAL A 187 -1.68 16.48 -5.89
CA VAL A 187 -0.72 16.90 -6.93
C VAL A 187 -1.42 17.89 -7.83
N ASP A 188 -0.88 19.11 -7.93
CA ASP A 188 -1.47 20.22 -8.69
C ASP A 188 -2.96 20.43 -8.33
N ASP A 189 -3.24 20.48 -7.01
CA ASP A 189 -4.57 20.59 -6.40
C ASP A 189 -5.56 19.44 -6.70
N GLN A 190 -5.10 18.36 -7.33
CA GLN A 190 -5.91 17.18 -7.64
C GLN A 190 -5.56 15.98 -6.76
N PRO A 191 -6.54 15.14 -6.37
CA PRO A 191 -6.28 13.91 -5.64
C PRO A 191 -5.37 12.97 -6.42
N TRP A 192 -4.27 12.54 -5.78
CA TRP A 192 -3.37 11.53 -6.30
C TRP A 192 -3.77 10.15 -5.79
N THR A 193 -4.39 9.36 -6.66
CA THR A 193 -4.96 8.05 -6.30
C THR A 193 -4.50 6.93 -7.25
N PRO A 194 -3.18 6.69 -7.40
CA PRO A 194 -2.70 5.59 -8.21
C PRO A 194 -3.03 4.24 -7.56
N GLN A 195 -3.04 3.19 -8.38
CA GLN A 195 -3.34 1.83 -7.93
C GLN A 195 -2.27 0.86 -8.38
N LYS A 196 -1.78 0.05 -7.42
CA LYS A 196 -0.77 -0.98 -7.66
C LYS A 196 -1.37 -2.13 -8.47
N SER A 197 -2.64 -2.42 -8.22
CA SER A 197 -3.37 -3.51 -8.86
C SER A 197 -4.87 -3.20 -8.90
N ILE A 198 -5.57 -3.67 -9.92
CA ILE A 198 -7.04 -3.52 -10.06
C ILE A 198 -7.80 -4.18 -8.89
N ASN A 199 -7.21 -5.21 -8.27
CA ASN A 199 -7.86 -6.00 -7.21
C ASN A 199 -7.35 -5.63 -5.80
N VAL A 200 -6.81 -4.42 -5.62
CA VAL A 200 -6.35 -3.91 -4.33
C VAL A 200 -7.00 -2.55 -4.06
N GLU A 201 -7.63 -2.42 -2.91
CA GLU A 201 -8.20 -1.16 -2.42
C GLU A 201 -7.36 -0.69 -1.23
N ASN A 202 -6.91 0.58 -1.27
CA ASN A 202 -6.19 1.17 -0.15
C ASN A 202 -7.17 1.49 0.98
N GLY A 203 -6.74 1.40 2.23
CA GLY A 203 -7.54 1.80 3.38
C GLY A 203 -7.94 3.29 3.31
N PRO A 204 -8.94 3.71 4.11
CA PRO A 204 -9.29 5.12 4.18
C PRO A 204 -8.09 5.95 4.64
N GLY A 205 -7.79 7.02 3.91
CA GLY A 205 -6.64 7.86 4.23
C GLY A 205 -5.27 7.21 3.99
N GLU A 206 -5.22 6.09 3.28
CA GLU A 206 -3.99 5.41 2.90
C GLU A 206 -3.68 5.63 1.42
N SER A 207 -2.40 5.78 1.11
CA SER A 207 -1.91 5.45 -0.22
C SER A 207 -1.51 3.97 -0.27
N TRP A 208 -1.07 3.51 -1.43
CA TRP A 208 -0.39 2.22 -1.59
C TRP A 208 0.95 2.07 -0.84
N ARG A 209 1.41 3.12 -0.13
CA ARG A 209 2.57 3.12 0.78
C ARG A 209 2.17 3.26 2.26
N GLY A 210 0.87 3.39 2.54
CA GLY A 210 0.31 3.58 3.88
C GLY A 210 -0.15 5.00 4.17
N ARG A 211 -0.47 5.28 5.44
CA ARG A 211 -0.97 6.58 5.91
C ARG A 211 0.14 7.62 6.00
N GLY A 212 -0.14 8.84 5.53
CA GLY A 212 0.81 9.95 5.57
C GLY A 212 2.09 9.71 4.76
N ARG A 213 2.04 8.79 3.79
CA ARG A 213 3.15 8.45 2.89
C ARG A 213 2.58 8.25 1.51
N ASP A 214 3.37 8.49 0.47
CA ASP A 214 2.98 8.16 -0.90
C ASP A 214 4.21 7.90 -1.79
N LEU A 215 3.93 7.38 -2.97
CA LEU A 215 4.87 7.23 -4.07
C LEU A 215 4.28 7.95 -5.28
N LEU A 216 4.92 9.03 -5.70
CA LEU A 216 4.63 9.67 -6.98
C LEU A 216 5.48 9.00 -8.05
N PHE A 217 4.95 8.94 -9.25
CA PHE A 217 5.70 8.37 -10.35
C PHE A 217 5.24 8.92 -11.69
N ARG A 218 6.07 8.64 -12.68
CA ARG A 218 5.80 8.82 -14.09
C ARG A 218 6.36 7.63 -14.86
N THR A 219 5.57 7.08 -15.79
CA THR A 219 6.06 6.05 -16.71
C THR A 219 7.08 6.64 -17.69
N CYS A 220 8.19 5.93 -17.91
CA CYS A 220 9.23 6.39 -18.84
C CYS A 220 8.95 5.98 -20.28
N THR A 221 8.18 4.92 -20.47
CA THR A 221 7.64 4.51 -21.77
C THR A 221 6.13 4.41 -21.67
N ALA A 222 5.41 5.01 -22.63
CA ALA A 222 3.96 4.92 -22.68
C ALA A 222 3.52 3.45 -22.82
N ASN A 223 2.67 2.99 -21.90
CA ASN A 223 2.11 1.64 -21.95
C ASN A 223 0.59 1.72 -22.04
N PRO A 224 -0.05 1.45 -23.20
CA PRO A 224 -1.50 1.62 -23.36
C PRO A 224 -2.34 0.69 -22.47
N ASN A 225 -1.72 -0.32 -21.85
CA ASN A 225 -2.41 -1.25 -20.99
C ASN A 225 -2.47 -0.82 -19.52
N VAL A 226 -1.68 0.18 -19.08
CA VAL A 226 -1.75 0.65 -17.68
C VAL A 226 -2.88 1.65 -17.51
N TYR A 227 -3.63 1.52 -16.42
CA TYR A 227 -4.78 2.39 -16.15
C TYR A 227 -4.35 3.84 -15.88
N PHE A 228 -3.17 4.03 -15.29
CA PHE A 228 -2.68 5.32 -14.85
C PHE A 228 -1.18 5.46 -15.17
N GLN A 229 -0.83 6.43 -16.03
CA GLN A 229 0.55 6.68 -16.48
C GLN A 229 1.39 7.48 -15.47
N GLY A 230 0.77 7.93 -14.38
CA GLY A 230 1.40 8.85 -13.45
C GLY A 230 1.40 10.29 -13.96
N LEU A 231 2.40 11.05 -13.54
CA LEU A 231 2.50 12.49 -13.79
C LEU A 231 3.09 12.82 -15.17
N SER A 232 2.81 14.04 -15.66
CA SER A 232 3.46 14.59 -16.84
C SER A 232 4.95 14.88 -16.58
N PRO A 233 5.79 15.05 -17.62
CA PRO A 233 7.13 15.58 -17.42
C PRO A 233 7.10 16.97 -16.78
N GLY A 234 8.00 17.20 -15.82
CA GLY A 234 8.33 18.54 -15.32
C GLY A 234 7.99 18.75 -13.85
N GLY A 235 7.76 20.02 -13.50
CA GLY A 235 7.51 20.46 -12.13
C GLY A 235 6.05 20.27 -11.70
N HIS A 236 5.85 19.84 -10.45
CA HIS A 236 4.54 19.61 -9.84
C HIS A 236 4.47 20.20 -8.43
N GLN A 237 3.29 20.68 -8.04
CA GLN A 237 3.01 21.12 -6.67
C GLN A 237 2.39 19.99 -5.86
N LEU A 238 2.94 19.73 -4.68
CA LEU A 238 2.51 18.66 -3.78
C LEU A 238 2.00 19.23 -2.47
N ALA A 239 0.92 18.65 -1.96
CA ALA A 239 0.49 18.84 -0.59
C ALA A 239 -0.07 17.54 -0.01
N PHE A 240 0.09 17.33 1.30
CA PHE A 240 -0.80 16.43 2.03
C PHE A 240 -1.99 17.22 2.56
N ARG A 241 -3.19 16.71 2.34
CA ARG A 241 -4.42 17.14 3.00
C ARG A 241 -4.85 16.08 4.00
N ALA A 242 -5.30 16.50 5.17
CA ALA A 242 -5.84 15.62 6.19
C ALA A 242 -7.15 16.17 6.72
N SER A 243 -8.17 15.31 6.80
CA SER A 243 -9.46 15.66 7.38
C SER A 243 -9.72 14.85 8.65
N LEU A 244 -10.34 15.49 9.64
CA LEU A 244 -10.95 14.79 10.77
C LEU A 244 -12.45 14.69 10.53
N PRO A 245 -13.11 13.62 11.00
CA PRO A 245 -14.57 13.53 10.92
C PRO A 245 -15.23 14.78 11.55
N ASN A 246 -16.12 15.44 10.81
CA ASN A 246 -16.82 16.67 11.23
C ASN A 246 -15.94 17.88 11.59
N ALA A 247 -14.69 17.94 11.11
CA ALA A 247 -13.85 19.13 11.28
C ALA A 247 -13.35 19.65 9.92
N GLN A 248 -12.81 20.87 9.94
CA GLN A 248 -12.14 21.44 8.78
C GLN A 248 -10.87 20.64 8.46
N ALA A 249 -10.61 20.42 7.17
CA ALA A 249 -9.37 19.81 6.71
C ALA A 249 -8.19 20.78 6.91
N VAL A 250 -7.02 20.22 7.22
CA VAL A 250 -5.74 20.93 7.28
C VAL A 250 -4.81 20.39 6.20
N ALA A 251 -3.91 21.21 5.70
CA ALA A 251 -2.95 20.82 4.68
C ALA A 251 -1.52 21.23 5.07
N THR A 252 -0.54 20.56 4.49
CA THR A 252 0.85 21.06 4.48
C THR A 252 0.94 22.28 3.54
N PRO A 253 1.97 23.13 3.68
CA PRO A 253 2.37 24.03 2.61
C PRO A 253 2.72 23.26 1.34
N ASP A 254 2.60 23.92 0.20
CA ASP A 254 2.96 23.32 -1.09
C ASP A 254 4.47 23.07 -1.17
N MET A 255 4.81 21.90 -1.71
CA MET A 255 6.18 21.51 -2.04
C MET A 255 6.31 21.31 -3.55
N LEU A 256 7.36 21.87 -4.13
CA LEU A 256 7.68 21.64 -5.54
C LEU A 256 8.55 20.41 -5.70
N ILE A 257 8.18 19.56 -6.65
CA ILE A 257 9.03 18.46 -7.11
C ILE A 257 9.19 18.54 -8.63
N GLU A 258 10.16 17.83 -9.16
CA GLU A 258 10.32 17.65 -10.60
C GLU A 258 10.44 16.16 -10.91
N LEU A 259 9.67 15.68 -11.89
CA LEU A 259 9.70 14.30 -12.37
C LEU A 259 9.99 14.27 -13.86
N MET A 260 11.18 13.78 -14.19
CA MET A 260 11.67 13.60 -15.54
C MET A 260 12.20 12.19 -15.67
N CYS A 261 11.96 11.55 -16.82
CA CYS A 261 12.67 10.34 -17.16
C CYS A 261 13.93 10.74 -17.90
N ASP A 262 15.08 10.33 -17.39
CA ASP A 262 16.33 10.52 -18.11
C ASP A 262 16.23 9.85 -19.49
N PRO A 263 16.73 10.50 -20.55
CA PRO A 263 16.88 9.83 -21.82
C PRO A 263 17.70 8.57 -21.57
N VAL A 264 17.25 7.45 -22.13
CA VAL A 264 18.07 6.24 -22.14
C VAL A 264 19.36 6.63 -22.86
N THR A 265 20.44 6.87 -22.11
CA THR A 265 21.77 6.86 -22.69
C THR A 265 21.94 5.44 -23.18
N ASP A 266 21.92 5.25 -24.51
CA ASP A 266 22.28 3.98 -25.12
C ASP A 266 23.55 3.51 -24.41
N PRO A 267 23.61 2.25 -23.93
CA PRO A 267 24.83 1.73 -23.36
C PRO A 267 25.93 2.03 -24.37
N ASP A 268 27.00 2.68 -23.93
CA ASP A 268 28.15 2.99 -24.79
C ASP A 268 28.41 1.75 -25.63
N PRO A 269 28.51 1.88 -26.97
CA PRO A 269 28.67 0.74 -27.85
C PRO A 269 29.76 -0.10 -27.22
N VAL A 270 29.41 -1.35 -26.88
CA VAL A 270 30.40 -2.30 -26.42
C VAL A 270 31.42 -2.29 -27.53
N ASP A 271 32.59 -1.71 -27.27
CA ASP A 271 33.71 -1.77 -28.18
C ASP A 271 33.97 -3.27 -28.31
N ASP A 272 33.42 -3.87 -29.37
CA ASP A 272 33.75 -5.19 -29.87
C ASP A 272 35.19 -5.08 -30.36
N ASP A 273 36.11 -4.97 -29.40
CA ASP A 273 37.53 -4.91 -29.65
C ASP A 273 37.94 -6.34 -30.06
N ASP A 274 37.93 -6.48 -31.37
CA ASP A 274 38.46 -7.52 -32.21
C ASP A 274 39.77 -8.09 -31.62
N SER A 275 39.67 -9.19 -30.88
CA SER A 275 40.79 -10.10 -30.62
C SER A 275 40.59 -11.41 -31.36
N SER A 276 40.75 -11.31 -32.66
CA SER A 276 41.18 -12.38 -33.55
C SER A 276 42.54 -12.97 -33.12
N ALA A 277 42.53 -13.96 -32.23
CA ALA A 277 43.69 -14.83 -32.03
C ALA A 277 43.31 -16.27 -31.65
N GLY A 278 43.35 -17.15 -32.65
CA GLY A 278 44.04 -18.44 -32.52
C GLY A 278 43.25 -19.64 -31.99
N CYS A 279 43.05 -20.61 -32.88
CA CYS A 279 42.71 -21.99 -32.55
C CYS A 279 43.76 -22.64 -31.62
N ALA A 280 43.34 -23.25 -30.52
CA ALA A 280 44.03 -24.39 -29.91
C ALA A 280 43.05 -25.28 -29.13
N SER A 281 42.77 -26.44 -29.71
CA SER A 281 42.20 -27.60 -29.02
C SER A 281 43.19 -28.10 -27.97
N THR A 282 42.78 -28.18 -26.69
CA THR A 282 43.32 -29.20 -25.76
C THR A 282 42.43 -29.42 -24.54
N LYS A 283 41.89 -30.64 -24.46
CA LYS A 283 41.73 -31.54 -23.29
C LYS A 283 41.31 -30.97 -21.92
N ALA A 284 40.20 -31.55 -21.42
CA ALA A 284 39.78 -31.63 -20.02
C ALA A 284 40.89 -32.17 -19.09
N PRO A 285 40.79 -31.94 -17.76
CA PRO A 285 40.00 -32.88 -16.95
C PRO A 285 39.17 -32.26 -15.80
N SER A 286 38.09 -32.97 -15.48
CA SER A 286 37.54 -33.34 -14.16
C SER A 286 37.65 -32.44 -12.92
N SER A 287 36.57 -32.51 -12.12
CA SER A 287 36.42 -32.19 -10.67
C SER A 287 35.65 -30.88 -10.42
N ALA A 288 34.72 -30.74 -9.48
CA ALA A 288 34.14 -31.65 -8.49
C ALA A 288 32.74 -31.14 -8.12
N LEU A 289 31.81 -32.06 -7.92
CA LEU A 289 30.53 -31.83 -7.26
C LEU A 289 30.79 -31.46 -5.79
N ILE A 290 30.39 -30.25 -5.36
CA ILE A 290 30.25 -29.91 -3.94
C ILE A 290 28.77 -30.03 -3.60
N LEU A 291 28.41 -31.17 -3.00
CA LEU A 291 27.17 -31.40 -2.28
C LEU A 291 27.28 -30.71 -0.89
N LEU A 292 26.61 -29.57 -0.72
CA LEU A 292 26.40 -28.98 0.61
C LEU A 292 25.14 -29.58 1.22
N GLY A 293 25.35 -30.52 2.16
CA GLY A 293 24.30 -31.07 3.01
C GLY A 293 23.91 -30.08 4.10
N PHE A 294 22.62 -29.73 4.16
CA PHE A 294 22.04 -29.08 5.33
C PHE A 294 21.49 -30.16 6.27
N ALA A 295 22.17 -30.30 7.42
CA ALA A 295 21.75 -31.13 8.52
C ALA A 295 20.57 -30.50 9.27
N VAL A 296 19.55 -31.34 9.48
CA VAL A 296 18.41 -31.16 10.36
C VAL A 296 18.86 -30.94 11.81
N VAL A 297 18.38 -29.88 12.46
CA VAL A 297 18.31 -29.80 13.93
C VAL A 297 16.86 -29.69 14.35
N LEU A 298 16.25 -30.85 14.59
CA LEU A 298 15.01 -31.00 15.34
C LEU A 298 15.31 -30.71 16.82
N ARG A 299 14.94 -29.53 17.31
CA ARG A 299 14.86 -29.28 18.75
C ARG A 299 13.43 -29.46 19.23
N ARG A 300 13.09 -30.72 19.53
CA ARG A 300 11.99 -31.06 20.45
C ARG A 300 12.36 -30.57 21.85
N ARG A 301 11.50 -29.76 22.47
CA ARG A 301 11.33 -29.80 23.93
C ARG A 301 9.85 -29.82 24.28
N ARG A 302 9.46 -30.95 24.87
CA ARG A 302 8.20 -31.17 25.59
C ARG A 302 8.31 -30.52 26.97
N ARG A 303 7.31 -29.73 27.35
CA ARG A 303 6.36 -30.01 28.44
C ARG A 303 5.35 -28.88 28.50
#